data_AF-A0AAE5V5R9-F1
#
_entry.id   AF-A0AAE5V5R9-F1
#
_cell.length_a   1.000
_cell.length_b   1.000
_cell.length_c   1.000
_cell.angle_alpha   90.00
_cell.angle_beta   90.00
_cell.angle_gamma   90.00
#
_symmetry.space_group_name_H-M   'P 1'
#
loop_
_entity.id
_entity.type
_entity.pdbx_description
1 polymer ?
#
loop_
_entity_poly.entity_id
_entity_poly.type
_entity_poly.pdbx_seq_one_letter_code
_entity_poly.pdbx_strand_id
1 'polypeptide(L)'
;MNTIKSTINTEAIFSDDEQHRYLLKKTWDEKKPSCTVITMYPHLDGVLSLDLTTVLILNQLANFKQYGAVYLVNLFSNIKTPENLKHIKEPFDKHTDIHLMKAIGESETVILAYGAYAKRPIVVERVAQVMEMLKPHKKKSKNS
;
A
#
# COMPACT_ATOMS: atom_id res chain seq x y z
N MET A 1 19.64 16.12 29.83
CA MET A 1 19.47 14.97 28.91
C MET A 1 17.99 14.70 28.81
N ASN A 2 17.43 14.61 27.59
CA ASN A 2 16.02 14.30 27.39
C ASN A 2 15.90 13.02 26.57
N THR A 3 15.13 12.06 27.07
CA THR A 3 14.80 10.83 26.34
C THR A 3 13.51 11.04 25.57
N ILE A 4 13.56 10.89 24.24
CA ILE A 4 12.37 10.90 23.39
C ILE A 4 12.04 9.44 23.03
N LYS A 5 10.79 9.06 23.19
CA LYS A 5 10.28 7.73 22.83
C LYS A 5 9.23 7.87 21.73
N SER A 6 9.19 6.91 20.83
CA SER A 6 8.15 6.78 19.81
C SER A 6 7.82 5.30 19.62
N THR A 7 6.60 5.01 19.18
CA THR A 7 6.12 3.67 18.89
C THR A 7 5.39 3.69 17.56
N ILE A 8 5.64 2.70 16.72
CA ILE A 8 4.91 2.48 15.48
C ILE A 8 4.14 1.18 15.63
N ASN A 9 2.82 1.25 15.62
CA ASN A 9 1.95 0.08 15.57
C ASN A 9 1.89 -0.41 14.12
N THR A 10 2.14 -1.71 13.91
CA THR A 10 2.05 -2.35 12.59
C THR A 10 0.93 -3.38 12.61
N GLU A 11 0.01 -3.27 11.65
CA GLU A 11 -1.08 -4.21 11.40
C GLU A 11 -0.98 -4.71 9.97
N ALA A 12 -1.17 -5.99 9.73
CA ALA A 12 -1.19 -6.55 8.39
C ALA A 12 -2.35 -7.55 8.25
N ILE A 13 -2.96 -7.57 7.07
CA ILE A 13 -4.08 -8.46 6.75
C ILE A 13 -3.65 -9.37 5.60
N PHE A 14 -3.78 -10.67 5.83
CA PHE A 14 -3.45 -11.73 4.89
C PHE A 14 -4.70 -12.55 4.55
N SER A 15 -4.65 -13.29 3.45
CA SER A 15 -5.59 -14.38 3.21
C SER A 15 -5.38 -15.52 4.21
N ASP A 16 -6.39 -16.37 4.40
CA ASP A 16 -6.33 -17.51 5.31
C ASP A 16 -5.21 -18.50 4.95
N ASP A 17 -4.85 -18.60 3.66
CA ASP A 17 -3.76 -19.41 3.15
C ASP A 17 -2.40 -18.68 3.09
N GLU A 18 -2.36 -17.43 3.56
CA GLU A 18 -1.20 -16.53 3.56
C GLU A 18 -0.57 -16.28 2.18
N GLN A 19 -1.27 -16.62 1.08
CA GLN A 19 -0.77 -16.41 -0.28
C GLN A 19 -0.92 -14.96 -0.74
N HIS A 20 -1.84 -14.22 -0.11
CA HIS A 20 -2.13 -12.83 -0.39
C HIS A 20 -1.92 -11.94 0.84
N ARG A 21 -1.34 -10.75 0.64
CA ARG A 21 -1.34 -9.66 1.62
C ARG A 21 -2.19 -8.52 1.09
N TYR A 22 -3.26 -8.21 1.80
CA TYR A 22 -4.22 -7.19 1.40
C TYR A 22 -3.91 -5.82 1.97
N LEU A 23 -3.28 -5.76 3.15
CA LEU A 23 -2.94 -4.52 3.83
C LEU A 23 -1.66 -4.68 4.65
N LEU A 24 -0.84 -3.63 4.64
CA LEU A 24 0.16 -3.37 5.67
C LEU A 24 -0.03 -1.93 6.16
N LYS A 25 -0.48 -1.76 7.40
CA LYS A 25 -0.73 -0.47 8.04
C LYS A 25 0.34 -0.17 9.08
N LYS A 26 0.84 1.05 9.09
CA LYS A 26 1.75 1.55 10.12
C LYS A 26 1.23 2.85 10.69
N THR A 27 1.08 2.91 12.02
CA THR A 27 0.49 4.04 12.74
C THR A 27 1.46 4.52 13.82
N TRP A 28 1.80 5.81 13.79
CA TRP A 28 2.67 6.45 14.78
C TRP A 28 2.00 7.63 15.51
N ASP A 29 0.86 8.12 15.01
CA ASP A 29 0.04 9.15 15.66
C ASP A 29 -1.42 9.04 15.23
N GLU A 30 -2.29 8.45 16.05
CA GLU A 30 -3.71 8.25 15.73
C GLU A 30 -4.52 9.55 15.61
N LYS A 31 -3.98 10.69 16.09
CA LYS A 31 -4.67 11.98 16.03
C LYS A 31 -4.51 12.69 14.69
N LYS A 32 -3.61 12.18 13.83
CA LYS A 32 -3.28 12.76 12.54
C LYS A 32 -3.92 11.97 11.40
N PRO A 33 -4.18 12.63 10.25
CA PRO A 33 -4.72 11.97 9.08
C PRO A 33 -3.78 10.87 8.56
N SER A 34 -4.36 9.96 7.78
CA SER A 34 -3.63 8.85 7.18
C SER A 34 -3.45 9.04 5.68
N CYS A 35 -2.43 8.37 5.15
CA CYS A 35 -2.11 8.33 3.72
C CYS A 35 -2.18 6.89 3.21
N THR A 36 -2.83 6.66 2.08
CA THR A 36 -2.72 5.38 1.36
C THR A 36 -1.62 5.49 0.32
N VAL A 37 -0.70 4.53 0.29
CA VAL A 37 0.26 4.37 -0.80
C VAL A 37 -0.01 3.06 -1.51
N ILE A 38 -0.36 3.16 -2.80
CA ILE A 38 -0.65 2.02 -3.68
C ILE A 38 0.63 1.66 -4.42
N THR A 39 1.21 0.52 -4.09
CA THR A 39 2.45 0.00 -4.71
C THR A 39 2.16 -1.23 -5.58
N MET A 40 3.18 -1.82 -6.22
CA MET A 40 2.93 -2.87 -7.21
C MET A 40 2.60 -4.24 -6.58
N TYR A 41 3.54 -4.83 -5.82
CA TYR A 41 3.39 -6.13 -5.15
C TYR A 41 3.75 -6.03 -3.67
N PRO A 42 3.11 -6.79 -2.78
CA PRO A 42 3.53 -6.87 -1.40
C PRO A 42 4.86 -7.61 -1.30
N HIS A 43 5.68 -7.19 -0.34
CA HIS A 43 6.81 -7.99 0.12
C HIS A 43 6.38 -8.90 1.27
N LEU A 44 7.12 -9.98 1.55
CA LEU A 44 6.86 -10.83 2.72
C LEU A 44 7.27 -10.10 4.01
N ASP A 45 8.36 -9.33 3.91
CA ASP A 45 8.79 -8.36 4.93
C ASP A 45 7.80 -7.19 5.06
N GLY A 46 7.75 -6.59 6.24
CA GLY A 46 6.96 -5.40 6.54
C GLY A 46 6.28 -5.42 7.91
N VAL A 47 6.00 -6.61 8.47
CA VAL A 47 5.37 -6.76 9.80
C VAL A 47 6.39 -6.56 10.91
N LEU A 48 7.48 -7.32 10.90
CA LEU A 48 8.57 -7.23 11.89
C LEU A 48 9.83 -6.56 11.32
N SER A 49 10.26 -6.98 10.13
CA SER A 49 11.32 -6.35 9.33
C SER A 49 10.73 -5.26 8.43
N LEU A 50 11.55 -4.27 8.06
CA LEU A 50 11.16 -3.23 7.10
C LEU A 50 11.97 -3.39 5.81
N ASP A 51 11.29 -3.55 4.68
CA ASP A 51 11.95 -3.49 3.37
C ASP A 51 12.28 -2.03 2.97
N LEU A 52 13.15 -1.88 1.96
CA LEU A 52 13.61 -0.56 1.49
C LEU A 52 12.44 0.36 1.08
N THR A 53 11.44 -0.16 0.38
CA THR A 53 10.29 0.64 -0.08
C THR A 53 9.50 1.16 1.11
N THR A 54 9.23 0.29 2.09
CA THR A 54 8.53 0.67 3.32
C THR A 54 9.31 1.74 4.10
N VAL A 55 10.63 1.60 4.24
CA VAL A 55 11.48 2.62 4.91
C VAL A 55 11.41 3.96 4.20
N LEU A 56 11.54 3.98 2.87
CA LEU A 56 11.49 5.21 2.07
C LEU A 56 10.15 5.93 2.21
N ILE A 57 9.04 5.18 2.16
CA ILE A 57 7.69 5.72 2.34
C ILE A 57 7.53 6.32 3.74
N LEU A 58 7.92 5.58 4.80
CA LEU A 58 7.81 6.07 6.17
C LEU A 58 8.61 7.36 6.38
N ASN A 59 9.85 7.41 5.90
CA ASN A 59 10.68 8.60 6.01
C ASN A 59 10.06 9.81 5.29
N GLN A 60 9.54 9.60 4.08
CA GLN A 60 8.91 10.68 3.32
C GLN A 60 7.63 11.20 4.00
N LEU A 61 6.78 10.31 4.50
CA LEU A 61 5.55 10.70 5.20
C LEU A 61 5.83 11.37 6.55
N ALA A 62 6.83 10.90 7.29
CA ALA A 62 7.29 11.54 8.52
C ALA A 62 7.80 12.97 8.26
N ASN A 63 8.52 13.19 7.16
CA ASN A 63 9.00 14.51 6.76
C ASN A 63 7.88 15.50 6.43
N PHE A 64 6.73 15.03 5.91
CA PHE A 64 5.57 15.89 5.70
C PHE A 64 4.89 16.35 6.99
N LYS A 65 5.14 15.68 8.13
CA LYS A 65 4.63 15.98 9.47
C LYS A 65 3.10 15.99 9.65
N GLN A 66 2.32 16.03 8.57
CA GLN A 66 0.86 16.04 8.59
C GLN A 66 0.25 14.67 8.84
N TYR A 67 0.95 13.57 8.50
CA TYR A 67 0.39 12.23 8.60
C TYR A 67 0.74 11.54 9.92
N GLY A 68 -0.16 10.67 10.36
CA GLY A 68 -0.04 9.81 11.54
C GLY A 68 -0.07 8.32 11.25
N ALA A 69 -0.50 7.95 10.05
CA ALA A 69 -0.52 6.57 9.60
C ALA A 69 -0.32 6.45 8.10
N VAL A 70 0.16 5.28 7.68
CA VAL A 70 0.19 4.86 6.27
C VAL A 70 -0.50 3.52 6.10
N TYR A 71 -1.34 3.44 5.07
CA TYR A 71 -1.92 2.20 4.55
C TYR A 71 -1.14 1.83 3.28
N LEU A 72 -0.37 0.76 3.34
CA LEU A 72 0.31 0.19 2.19
C LEU A 72 -0.60 -0.89 1.60
N VAL A 73 -1.13 -0.61 0.42
CA VAL A 73 -1.90 -1.56 -0.38
C VAL A 73 -1.22 -1.75 -1.72
N ASN A 74 -1.61 -2.79 -2.44
CA ASN A 74 -0.94 -3.20 -3.65
C ASN A 74 -1.92 -3.39 -4.81
N LEU A 75 -1.47 -3.11 -6.03
CA LEU A 75 -2.24 -3.43 -7.24
C LEU A 75 -2.50 -4.93 -7.33
N PHE A 76 -1.51 -5.73 -6.93
CA PHE A 76 -1.52 -7.18 -6.88
C PHE A 76 -1.26 -7.63 -5.44
N SER A 77 -2.04 -8.56 -4.91
CA SER A 77 -1.91 -8.96 -3.49
C SER A 77 -1.09 -10.22 -3.28
N ASN A 78 -0.76 -10.95 -4.34
CA ASN A 78 0.05 -12.17 -4.23
C ASN A 78 1.45 -11.86 -3.68
N ILE A 79 1.86 -12.57 -2.64
CA ILE A 79 3.16 -12.33 -1.98
C ILE A 79 4.30 -12.95 -2.80
N LYS A 80 4.12 -14.21 -3.22
CA LYS A 80 5.07 -14.87 -4.10
C LYS A 80 4.89 -14.31 -5.50
N THR A 81 5.87 -13.52 -5.93
CA THR A 81 5.96 -13.07 -7.31
C THR A 81 6.83 -14.08 -8.06
N PRO A 82 6.29 -14.87 -9.01
CA PRO A 82 7.14 -15.64 -9.91
C PRO A 82 8.00 -14.66 -10.71
N GLU A 83 9.24 -15.03 -11.02
CA GLU A 83 10.12 -14.23 -11.90
C GLU A 83 9.43 -13.84 -13.23
N ASN A 84 8.46 -14.67 -13.64
CA ASN A 84 7.62 -14.43 -14.81
C ASN A 84 6.13 -14.28 -14.42
N LEU A 85 5.64 -13.03 -14.46
CA LEU A 85 4.25 -12.67 -14.16
C LEU A 85 3.21 -13.41 -15.01
N LYS A 86 3.57 -13.95 -16.18
CA LYS A 86 2.65 -14.71 -17.05
C LYS A 86 2.16 -16.02 -16.40
N HIS A 87 2.85 -16.53 -15.39
CA HIS A 87 2.48 -17.77 -14.70
C HIS A 87 1.71 -17.55 -13.39
N ILE A 88 1.43 -16.30 -13.02
CA ILE A 88 0.55 -16.05 -11.89
C ILE A 88 -0.87 -16.35 -12.32
N LYS A 89 -1.47 -17.42 -11.76
CA LYS A 89 -2.87 -17.77 -12.04
C LYS A 89 -3.83 -16.68 -11.55
N GLU A 90 -3.60 -16.15 -10.34
CA GLU A 90 -4.48 -15.17 -9.69
C GLU A 90 -3.63 -14.12 -8.95
N PRO A 91 -3.23 -13.02 -9.61
CA PRO A 91 -2.32 -12.03 -9.02
C PRO A 91 -3.03 -11.08 -8.04
N PHE A 92 -4.36 -11.07 -8.05
CA PHE A 92 -5.21 -10.42 -7.07
C PHE A 92 -6.57 -11.11 -7.07
N ASP A 93 -7.33 -10.91 -6.01
CA ASP A 93 -8.68 -11.44 -5.84
C ASP A 93 -9.66 -10.31 -5.47
N LYS A 94 -10.90 -10.69 -5.16
CA LYS A 94 -11.93 -9.74 -4.69
C LYS A 94 -11.57 -9.04 -3.38
N HIS A 95 -10.80 -9.68 -2.51
CA HIS A 95 -10.42 -9.12 -1.22
C HIS A 95 -9.36 -8.02 -1.40
N THR A 96 -8.51 -8.13 -2.41
CA THR A 96 -7.62 -7.04 -2.82
C THR A 96 -8.38 -5.74 -3.04
N ASP A 97 -9.46 -5.78 -3.84
CA ASP A 97 -10.25 -4.60 -4.16
C ASP A 97 -10.98 -4.04 -2.93
N ILE A 98 -11.50 -4.93 -2.07
CA ILE A 98 -12.17 -4.55 -0.82
C ILE A 98 -11.20 -3.78 0.09
N HIS A 99 -10.00 -4.32 0.32
CA HIS A 99 -9.02 -3.69 1.20
C HIS A 99 -8.41 -2.42 0.59
N LEU A 100 -8.19 -2.40 -0.73
CA LEU A 100 -7.76 -1.21 -1.46
C LEU A 100 -8.76 -0.06 -1.31
N MET A 101 -10.05 -0.33 -1.52
CA MET A 101 -11.11 0.68 -1.38
C MET A 101 -11.30 1.13 0.07
N LYS A 102 -11.19 0.20 1.03
CA LYS A 102 -11.24 0.55 2.46
C LYS A 102 -10.10 1.52 2.83
N ALA A 103 -8.87 1.21 2.42
CA ALA A 103 -7.71 2.08 2.67
C ALA A 103 -7.89 3.49 2.07
N ILE A 104 -8.35 3.56 0.80
CA ILE A 104 -8.65 4.81 0.09
C ILE A 104 -9.74 5.63 0.82
N GLY A 105 -10.79 4.95 1.29
CA GLY A 105 -11.87 5.57 2.04
C GLY A 105 -11.40 6.20 3.34
N GLU A 106 -10.57 5.47 4.09
CA GLU A 106 -10.04 5.84 5.42
C GLU A 106 -8.88 6.84 5.38
N SER A 107 -8.32 7.13 4.20
CA SER A 107 -7.18 8.05 4.02
C SER A 107 -7.57 9.43 3.55
N GLU A 108 -6.82 10.45 3.95
CA GLU A 108 -6.97 11.81 3.42
C GLU A 108 -6.30 11.95 2.05
N THR A 109 -5.14 11.33 1.90
CA THR A 109 -4.34 11.35 0.66
C THR A 109 -4.14 9.94 0.13
N VAL A 110 -4.16 9.80 -1.19
CA VAL A 110 -3.79 8.57 -1.90
C VAL A 110 -2.63 8.87 -2.85
N ILE A 111 -1.55 8.09 -2.76
CA ILE A 111 -0.36 8.16 -3.60
C ILE A 111 -0.26 6.86 -4.40
N LEU A 112 -0.09 6.97 -5.72
CA LEU A 112 0.17 5.83 -6.60
C LEU A 112 1.68 5.73 -6.86
N ALA A 113 2.32 4.65 -6.40
CA ALA A 113 3.76 4.43 -6.46
C ALA A 113 4.09 3.03 -7.04
N TYR A 114 3.57 2.72 -8.22
CA TYR A 114 3.73 1.41 -8.88
C TYR A 114 4.95 1.31 -9.83
N GLY A 115 5.78 2.35 -9.89
CA GLY A 115 7.10 2.33 -10.54
C GLY A 115 7.10 2.19 -12.07
N ALA A 116 8.30 2.02 -12.63
CA ALA A 116 8.55 2.03 -14.09
C ALA A 116 7.98 0.80 -14.85
N TYR A 117 7.47 -0.20 -14.14
CA TYR A 117 6.83 -1.39 -14.72
C TYR A 117 5.44 -1.13 -15.31
N ALA A 118 4.98 0.12 -15.25
CA ALA A 118 3.77 0.66 -15.87
C ALA A 118 3.57 0.28 -17.35
N LYS A 119 4.59 -0.22 -18.06
CA LYS A 119 4.51 -0.61 -19.47
C LYS A 119 3.99 -2.03 -19.72
N ARG A 120 3.88 -2.87 -18.68
CA ARG A 120 3.38 -4.25 -18.84
C ARG A 120 1.84 -4.22 -19.00
N PRO A 121 1.25 -4.91 -20.01
CA PRO A 121 -0.19 -4.83 -20.28
C PRO A 121 -1.09 -5.11 -19.07
N ILE A 122 -0.79 -6.16 -18.29
CA ILE A 122 -1.56 -6.51 -17.09
C ILE A 122 -1.51 -5.41 -16.01
N VAL A 123 -0.40 -4.68 -15.92
CA VAL A 123 -0.24 -3.57 -14.98
C VAL A 123 -1.02 -2.35 -15.47
N VAL A 124 -0.98 -2.06 -16.77
CA VAL A 124 -1.76 -0.97 -17.38
C VAL A 124 -3.25 -1.17 -17.14
N GLU A 125 -3.75 -2.37 -17.42
CA GLU A 125 -5.15 -2.72 -17.21
C GLU A 125 -5.55 -2.60 -15.74
N ARG A 126 -4.72 -3.12 -14.84
CA ARG A 126 -4.97 -3.05 -13.41
C ARG A 126 -4.95 -1.62 -12.87
N VAL A 127 -4.01 -0.79 -13.32
CA VAL A 127 -3.97 0.63 -12.98
C VAL A 127 -5.22 1.33 -13.49
N ALA A 128 -5.68 1.05 -14.71
CA ALA A 128 -6.91 1.65 -15.24
C ALA A 128 -8.13 1.29 -14.37
N GLN A 129 -8.25 0.04 -13.92
CA GLN A 129 -9.29 -0.39 -12.98
C GLN A 129 -9.23 0.39 -11.67
N VAL A 130 -8.05 0.49 -11.04
CA VAL A 130 -7.87 1.22 -9.78
C VAL A 130 -8.12 2.72 -9.95
N MET A 131 -7.73 3.30 -11.09
CA MET A 131 -8.02 4.71 -11.40
C MET A 131 -9.52 4.97 -11.57
N GLU A 132 -10.27 4.01 -12.11
CA GLU A 132 -11.74 4.07 -12.15
C GLU A 132 -12.32 4.10 -10.74
N MET A 133 -11.85 3.19 -9.88
CA MET A 133 -12.23 3.11 -8.47
C MET A 133 -11.90 4.39 -7.69
N LEU A 134 -10.86 5.13 -8.09
CA LEU A 134 -10.46 6.40 -7.49
C LEU A 134 -11.29 7.60 -7.96
N LYS A 135 -12.07 7.50 -9.04
CA LYS A 135 -12.84 8.64 -9.57
C LYS A 135 -13.77 9.30 -8.54
N PRO A 136 -14.51 8.56 -7.69
CA PRO A 136 -15.31 9.15 -6.61
C PRO A 136 -14.47 9.87 -5.56
N HIS A 137 -13.17 9.59 -5.47
CA HIS A 137 -12.23 10.10 -4.49
C HIS A 137 -11.22 11.11 -5.06
N LYS A 138 -11.47 11.70 -6.24
CA LYS A 138 -10.55 12.59 -6.98
C LYS A 138 -9.91 13.74 -6.18
N LYS A 139 -10.55 14.22 -5.11
CA LYS A 139 -9.98 15.27 -4.25
C LYS A 139 -8.77 14.78 -3.42
N LYS A 140 -8.57 13.46 -3.32
CA LYS A 140 -7.56 12.81 -2.47
C LYS A 140 -6.33 12.29 -3.22
N SER A 141 -6.37 12.15 -4.55
CA SER A 141 -5.30 11.51 -5.33
C SER A 141 -4.18 12.49 -5.73
N LYS A 142 -2.93 12.15 -5.42
CA LYS A 142 -1.73 12.84 -5.95
C LYS A 142 -0.91 11.86 -6.80
N ASN A 143 -0.57 12.25 -8.02
CA ASN A 143 0.36 11.50 -8.86
C ASN A 143 1.79 11.91 -8.45
N SER A 144 2.64 10.94 -8.13
CA SER A 144 4.07 11.11 -7.84
C SER A 144 4.91 10.42 -8.89
#